data_AF-A0A938WSV9-F1
#
_entry.id   AF-A0A938WSV9-F1
#
_cell.length_a   1.000
_cell.length_b   1.000
_cell.length_c   1.000
_cell.angle_alpha   90.00
_cell.angle_beta   90.00
_cell.angle_gamma   90.00
#
_symmetry.space_group_name_H-M   'P 1'
#
loop_
_entity.id
_entity.type
_entity.pdbx_description
1 polymer ?
#
loop_
_entity_poly.entity_id
_entity_poly.type
_entity_poly.pdbx_seq_one_letter_code
_entity_poly.pdbx_strand_id
1 'polypeptide(L)'
;MILFHIDSGLGNQMLAYCEYLALKKSNPGEDIYTETLVYEIPECDKTISQWNGFELERVFGLKIPNLKDLLSEKDYQYVKDCLVKSEFWRKNWNYSPYVTKALSDIGHNLENMCQINNEYPQKSAIKSFFGKSRQVQLLKYYYLRHKQIIDTKAYVNQYNHKTYLFGKYHDAYLGQKFSFIFRDNGIEQIKDDILKSFVFPEIKDERNRQLASMLRSTNSVAIHARRGDMLGRTWVYYQGGYFKRAVSYIKKHVDSPVFYFFCDPGSSEWCMKNLNIFGLTKNRDNIKFVTWNKGNDSFRDMQLMSYCKHNIITNSSFGWWGAYLNTNPDKITCTPDWAYNSTNHF
;
A
#
# COMPACT_ATOMS: atom_id res chain seq x y z
N MET A 1 -0.27 18.45 20.89
CA MET A 1 -1.04 17.36 20.25
C MET A 1 -0.50 17.07 18.86
N ILE A 2 -0.67 15.85 18.37
CA ILE A 2 -0.30 15.45 17.00
C ILE A 2 -1.57 15.05 16.26
N LEU A 3 -1.76 15.59 15.06
CA LEU A 3 -2.85 15.19 14.17
C LEU A 3 -2.29 14.52 12.91
N PHE A 4 -2.77 13.33 12.59
CA PHE A 4 -2.25 12.52 11.49
C PHE A 4 -3.34 12.20 10.44
N HIS A 5 -3.10 12.58 9.19
CA HIS A 5 -4.00 12.33 8.08
C HIS A 5 -3.99 10.88 7.61
N ILE A 6 -5.16 10.31 7.33
CA ILE A 6 -5.29 8.99 6.69
C ILE A 6 -6.22 9.09 5.47
N ASP A 7 -5.72 8.70 4.30
CA ASP A 7 -6.48 8.49 3.06
C ASP A 7 -6.18 7.14 2.38
N SER A 8 -6.77 6.95 1.18
CA SER A 8 -6.55 5.83 0.27
C SER A 8 -7.22 4.52 0.72
N GLY A 9 -7.01 3.42 -0.01
CA GLY A 9 -7.56 2.10 0.32
C GLY A 9 -6.77 1.34 1.39
N LEU A 10 -7.32 0.19 1.83
CA LEU A 10 -6.83 -0.62 2.96
C LEU A 10 -5.31 -0.76 3.08
N GLY A 11 -4.60 -1.13 2.00
CA GLY A 11 -3.15 -1.35 2.06
C GLY A 11 -2.36 -0.09 2.48
N ASN A 12 -2.80 1.08 2.04
CA ASN A 12 -2.22 2.37 2.43
C ASN A 12 -2.65 2.75 3.84
N GLN A 13 -3.91 2.51 4.22
CA GLN A 13 -4.37 2.73 5.58
C GLN A 13 -3.59 1.90 6.60
N MET A 14 -3.26 0.64 6.28
CA MET A 14 -2.43 -0.21 7.14
C MET A 14 -1.00 0.33 7.29
N LEU A 15 -0.40 0.90 6.23
CA LEU A 15 0.89 1.59 6.35
C LEU A 15 0.77 2.86 7.20
N ALA A 16 -0.32 3.61 7.05
CA ALA A 16 -0.61 4.78 7.86
C ALA A 16 -0.81 4.42 9.34
N TYR A 17 -1.41 3.26 9.63
CA TYR A 17 -1.50 2.75 11.00
C TYR A 17 -0.13 2.42 11.59
N CYS A 18 0.80 1.89 10.79
CA CYS A 18 2.18 1.72 11.24
C CYS A 18 2.86 3.06 11.55
N GLU A 19 2.59 4.11 10.76
CA GLU A 19 3.07 5.47 11.04
C GLU A 19 2.47 6.01 12.34
N TYR A 20 1.17 5.79 12.57
CA TYR A 20 0.53 6.08 13.85
C TYR A 20 1.18 5.33 15.03
N LEU A 21 1.46 4.04 14.91
CA LEU A 21 2.15 3.26 15.96
C LEU A 21 3.56 3.81 16.24
N ALA A 22 4.30 4.17 15.19
CA ALA A 22 5.64 4.75 15.33
C ALA A 22 5.59 6.13 16.01
N LEU A 23 4.60 6.96 15.67
CA LEU A 23 4.37 8.24 16.33
C LEU A 23 4.05 8.07 17.81
N LYS A 24 3.17 7.13 18.19
CA LYS A 24 2.89 6.82 19.60
C LYS A 24 4.13 6.38 20.36
N LYS A 25 4.97 5.55 19.74
CA LYS A 25 6.20 5.06 20.35
C LYS A 25 7.22 6.18 20.57
N SER A 26 7.36 7.09 19.62
CA SER A 26 8.32 8.19 19.70
C SER A 26 7.84 9.39 20.53
N ASN A 27 6.52 9.54 20.72
CA ASN A 27 5.89 10.67 21.38
C ASN A 27 4.92 10.23 22.49
N PRO A 28 5.41 9.52 23.54
CA PRO A 28 4.53 8.92 24.56
C PRO A 28 3.76 9.92 25.43
N GLY A 29 4.13 11.20 25.43
CA GLY A 29 3.45 12.27 26.17
C GLY A 29 2.55 13.15 25.31
N GLU A 30 2.42 12.87 24.01
CA GLU A 30 1.54 13.63 23.12
C GLU A 30 0.22 12.89 22.92
N ASP A 31 -0.88 13.64 22.94
CA ASP A 31 -2.15 13.13 22.43
C ASP A 31 -2.10 13.07 20.91
N ILE A 32 -2.33 11.88 20.35
CA ILE A 32 -2.26 11.62 18.91
C ILE A 32 -3.64 11.26 18.38
N TYR A 33 -4.16 12.11 17.51
CA TYR A 33 -5.42 11.92 16.81
C TYR A 33 -5.17 11.68 15.32
N THR A 34 -6.10 10.99 14.69
CA THR A 34 -6.16 10.84 13.24
C THR A 34 -7.23 11.76 12.66
N GLU A 35 -7.15 12.11 11.39
CA GLU A 35 -8.30 12.63 10.66
C GLU A 35 -8.47 11.91 9.33
N THR A 36 -9.74 11.69 9.02
CA THR A 36 -10.24 10.81 7.95
C THR A 36 -11.30 11.56 7.13
N LEU A 37 -11.26 12.90 7.13
CA LEU A 37 -12.31 13.76 6.57
C LEU A 37 -12.54 13.49 5.08
N VAL A 38 -11.49 13.07 4.36
CA VAL A 38 -11.55 12.74 2.92
C VAL A 38 -12.55 11.64 2.59
N TYR A 39 -12.84 10.72 3.50
CA TYR A 39 -13.83 9.67 3.28
C TYR A 39 -15.27 10.17 3.43
N GLU A 40 -15.46 11.34 4.04
CA GLU A 40 -16.77 11.97 4.21
C GLU A 40 -17.08 13.03 3.13
N ILE A 41 -16.16 13.27 2.20
CA ILE A 41 -16.29 14.25 1.11
C ILE A 41 -16.46 13.48 -0.22
N PRO A 42 -17.67 13.42 -0.80
CA PRO A 42 -17.94 12.59 -1.98
C PRO A 42 -17.09 12.93 -3.22
N GLU A 43 -16.64 14.17 -3.36
CA GLU A 43 -15.78 14.63 -4.45
C GLU A 43 -14.35 14.04 -4.38
N CYS A 44 -13.89 13.67 -3.19
CA CYS A 44 -12.60 13.05 -2.98
C CYS A 44 -12.52 11.71 -3.70
N ASP A 45 -13.53 10.84 -3.55
CA ASP A 45 -13.56 9.51 -4.18
C ASP A 45 -13.58 9.57 -5.72
N LYS A 46 -14.20 10.62 -6.28
CA LYS A 46 -14.19 10.87 -7.74
C LYS A 46 -12.81 11.23 -8.28
N THR A 47 -11.90 11.70 -7.42
CA THR A 47 -10.59 12.21 -7.82
C THR A 47 -9.46 11.22 -7.54
N ILE A 48 -9.44 10.69 -6.31
CA ILE A 48 -8.57 9.59 -5.88
C ILE A 48 -9.48 8.53 -5.29
N SER A 49 -9.42 7.31 -5.86
CA SER A 49 -10.26 6.21 -5.41
C SER A 49 -9.99 5.89 -3.93
N GLN A 50 -11.03 6.03 -3.12
CA GLN A 50 -11.03 5.67 -1.70
C GLN A 50 -11.46 4.21 -1.49
N TRP A 51 -11.68 3.46 -2.58
CA TRP A 51 -12.04 2.04 -2.58
C TRP A 51 -13.32 1.77 -1.78
N ASN A 52 -13.19 1.21 -0.58
CA ASN A 52 -14.33 0.93 0.31
C ASN A 52 -14.40 1.91 1.50
N GLY A 53 -13.79 3.08 1.39
CA GLY A 53 -13.71 4.07 2.46
C GLY A 53 -12.65 3.71 3.52
N PHE A 54 -12.86 4.14 4.76
CA PHE A 54 -12.00 3.77 5.89
C PHE A 54 -12.32 2.34 6.36
N GLU A 55 -11.31 1.47 6.36
CA GLU A 55 -11.48 0.02 6.51
C GLU A 55 -10.82 -0.56 7.78
N LEU A 56 -9.90 0.14 8.43
CA LEU A 56 -9.15 -0.41 9.57
C LEU A 56 -10.04 -0.84 10.73
N GLU A 57 -11.05 -0.04 11.08
CA GLU A 57 -12.01 -0.41 12.13
C GLU A 57 -12.87 -1.60 11.68
N ARG A 58 -13.43 -1.54 10.48
CA ARG A 58 -14.32 -2.59 9.96
C ARG A 58 -13.62 -3.95 9.80
N VAL A 59 -12.36 -3.95 9.36
CA VAL A 59 -11.60 -5.16 9.05
C VAL A 59 -10.89 -5.70 10.28
N PHE A 60 -10.26 -4.83 11.08
CA PHE A 60 -9.38 -5.26 12.18
C PHE A 60 -9.90 -4.86 13.58
N GLY A 61 -11.03 -4.15 13.68
CA GLY A 61 -11.57 -3.66 14.94
C GLY A 61 -10.74 -2.52 15.57
N LEU A 62 -9.86 -1.89 14.80
CA LEU A 62 -8.94 -0.86 15.30
C LEU A 62 -9.67 0.47 15.48
N LYS A 63 -9.95 0.81 16.75
CA LYS A 63 -10.47 2.11 17.16
C LYS A 63 -9.31 3.06 17.39
N ILE A 64 -9.12 3.99 16.45
CA ILE A 64 -8.04 4.97 16.50
C ILE A 64 -8.66 6.32 16.90
N PRO A 65 -8.12 7.03 17.91
CA PRO A 65 -8.60 8.37 18.25
C PRO A 65 -8.65 9.25 17.00
N ASN A 66 -9.78 9.92 16.79
CA ASN A 66 -10.03 10.71 15.60
C ASN A 66 -10.32 12.18 15.98
N LEU A 67 -10.07 13.10 15.05
CA LEU A 67 -10.39 14.51 15.18
C LEU A 67 -11.86 14.74 15.53
N LYS A 68 -12.75 13.86 15.06
CA LYS A 68 -14.18 13.89 15.39
C LYS A 68 -14.47 13.65 16.88
N ASP A 69 -13.59 12.92 17.57
CA ASP A 69 -13.71 12.68 19.01
C ASP A 69 -13.19 13.85 19.85
N LEU A 70 -12.33 14.69 19.24
CA LEU A 70 -11.71 15.85 19.89
C LEU A 70 -12.57 17.12 19.79
N LEU A 71 -13.19 17.34 18.64
CA LEU A 71 -13.92 18.58 18.33
C LEU A 71 -15.40 18.50 18.71
N SER A 72 -16.01 19.65 19.00
CA SER A 72 -17.48 19.76 19.07
C SER A 72 -18.08 19.46 17.68
N GLU A 73 -19.33 19.00 17.62
CA GLU A 73 -20.01 18.76 16.34
C GLU A 73 -20.00 20.00 15.42
N LYS A 74 -20.17 21.18 16.02
CA LYS A 74 -20.14 22.47 15.32
C LYS A 74 -18.76 22.74 14.71
N ASP A 75 -17.69 22.53 15.48
CA ASP A 75 -16.33 22.82 15.03
C ASP A 75 -15.85 21.78 14.00
N TYR A 76 -16.22 20.51 14.18
CA TYR A 76 -15.94 19.46 13.20
C TYR A 76 -16.63 19.77 11.86
N GLN A 77 -17.90 20.18 11.90
CA GLN A 77 -18.63 20.56 10.69
C GLN A 77 -18.02 21.81 10.04
N TYR A 78 -17.60 22.80 10.82
CA TYR A 78 -16.90 23.98 10.30
C TYR A 78 -15.61 23.60 9.53
N VAL A 79 -14.78 22.73 10.12
CA VAL A 79 -13.56 22.24 9.46
C VAL A 79 -13.90 21.53 8.15
N LYS A 80 -14.89 20.63 8.17
CA LYS A 80 -15.35 19.91 6.98
C LYS A 80 -15.84 20.87 5.88
N ASP A 81 -16.63 21.88 6.23
CA ASP A 81 -17.14 22.88 5.29
C ASP A 81 -16.00 23.70 4.67
N CYS A 82 -14.99 24.09 5.46
CA CYS A 82 -13.79 24.75 4.95
C CYS A 82 -13.03 23.86 3.95
N LEU A 83 -12.90 22.57 4.23
CA LEU A 83 -12.28 21.61 3.31
C LEU A 83 -13.09 21.48 2.01
N VAL A 84 -14.40 21.32 2.09
CA VAL A 84 -15.29 21.23 0.91
C VAL A 84 -15.17 22.50 0.07
N LYS A 85 -15.28 23.67 0.69
CA LYS A 85 -15.16 24.98 0.02
C LYS A 85 -13.80 25.19 -0.64
N SER A 86 -12.74 24.58 -0.09
CA SER A 86 -11.39 24.71 -0.65
C SER A 86 -11.22 24.01 -2.00
N GLU A 87 -12.07 23.01 -2.29
CA GLU A 87 -11.94 22.11 -3.43
C GLU A 87 -10.51 21.53 -3.59
N PHE A 88 -9.84 21.20 -2.48
CA PHE A 88 -8.43 20.77 -2.50
C PHE A 88 -8.16 19.57 -3.42
N TRP A 89 -9.16 18.72 -3.67
CA TRP A 89 -9.06 17.60 -4.61
C TRP A 89 -8.77 18.07 -6.04
N ARG A 90 -9.25 19.26 -6.44
CA ARG A 90 -8.91 19.91 -7.71
C ARG A 90 -7.53 20.56 -7.70
N LYS A 91 -6.90 20.69 -6.53
CA LYS A 91 -5.62 21.37 -6.29
C LYS A 91 -4.51 20.37 -5.97
N ASN A 92 -4.40 19.32 -6.78
CA ASN A 92 -3.40 18.27 -6.62
C ASN A 92 -3.42 17.63 -5.21
N TRP A 93 -4.62 17.42 -4.68
CA TRP A 93 -4.81 16.81 -3.35
C TRP A 93 -4.13 17.59 -2.21
N ASN A 94 -3.97 18.91 -2.36
CA ASN A 94 -3.28 19.76 -1.38
C ASN A 94 -4.19 20.11 -0.19
N TYR A 95 -4.67 19.11 0.55
CA TYR A 95 -5.56 19.30 1.70
C TYR A 95 -4.88 20.02 2.87
N SER A 96 -3.57 19.82 3.06
CA SER A 96 -2.93 20.13 4.33
C SER A 96 -3.00 21.60 4.77
N PRO A 97 -2.80 22.60 3.89
CA PRO A 97 -2.91 23.99 4.30
C PRO A 97 -4.33 24.38 4.71
N TYR A 98 -5.34 23.74 4.11
CA TYR A 98 -6.75 24.01 4.40
C TYR A 98 -7.16 23.39 5.74
N VAL A 99 -6.67 22.18 6.04
CA VAL A 99 -6.88 21.53 7.35
C VAL A 99 -6.25 22.37 8.47
N THR A 100 -4.96 22.71 8.36
CA THR A 100 -4.28 23.48 9.41
C THR A 100 -4.86 24.88 9.59
N LYS A 101 -5.30 25.53 8.49
CA LYS A 101 -5.96 26.83 8.56
C LYS A 101 -7.31 26.73 9.27
N ALA A 102 -8.16 25.79 8.89
CA ALA A 102 -9.47 25.62 9.50
C ALA A 102 -9.38 25.28 11.00
N LEU A 103 -8.41 24.47 11.40
CA LEU A 103 -8.12 24.16 12.80
C LEU A 103 -7.60 25.38 13.58
N SER A 104 -6.71 26.17 12.98
CA SER A 104 -6.22 27.41 13.59
C SER A 104 -7.35 28.42 13.84
N ASP A 105 -8.32 28.51 12.93
CA ASP A 105 -9.48 29.39 13.05
C ASP A 105 -10.39 29.04 14.26
N ILE A 106 -10.33 27.80 14.75
CA ILE A 106 -11.05 27.32 15.94
C ILE A 106 -10.12 27.09 17.15
N GLY A 107 -8.89 27.63 17.12
CA GLY A 107 -7.97 27.64 18.27
C GLY A 107 -6.97 26.47 18.34
N HIS A 108 -6.95 25.58 17.35
CA HIS A 108 -5.98 24.49 17.26
C HIS A 108 -4.84 24.84 16.29
N ASN A 109 -3.78 25.46 16.79
CA ASN A 109 -2.62 25.84 15.98
C ASN A 109 -1.66 24.66 15.83
N LEU A 110 -1.59 24.10 14.62
CA LEU A 110 -0.69 22.99 14.27
C LEU A 110 0.29 23.39 13.17
N GLU A 111 1.56 23.01 13.32
CA GLU A 111 2.58 23.11 12.30
C GLU A 111 2.30 22.12 11.16
N ASN A 112 2.22 22.60 9.92
CA ASN A 112 1.95 21.76 8.75
C ASN A 112 3.22 21.02 8.29
N MET A 113 3.39 19.79 8.76
CA MET A 113 4.53 18.92 8.46
C MET A 113 4.33 18.06 7.20
N CYS A 114 3.15 18.11 6.56
CA CYS A 114 2.88 17.33 5.36
C CYS A 114 3.79 17.74 4.19
N GLN A 115 4.25 19.00 4.16
CA GLN A 115 4.98 19.60 3.03
C GLN A 115 6.48 19.30 2.96
N ILE A 116 7.07 18.58 3.92
CA ILE A 116 8.52 18.33 3.89
C ILE A 116 8.97 17.34 2.80
N ASN A 117 8.08 16.55 2.16
CA ASN A 117 8.41 15.74 0.97
C ASN A 117 7.13 15.18 0.34
N ASN A 118 6.42 15.97 -0.48
CA ASN A 118 5.32 15.48 -1.29
C ASN A 118 5.77 15.21 -2.73
N GLU A 119 6.51 14.12 -2.92
CA GLU A 119 6.41 13.36 -4.16
C GLU A 119 5.13 12.50 -4.11
N TYR A 120 3.95 13.12 -4.03
CA TYR A 120 2.82 12.49 -4.69
C TYR A 120 3.11 12.65 -6.19
N PRO A 121 3.38 11.57 -6.95
CA PRO A 121 3.58 11.66 -8.38
C PRO A 121 2.38 12.36 -8.98
N GLN A 122 2.61 13.60 -9.38
CA GLN A 122 1.64 14.53 -9.89
C GLN A 122 0.77 13.79 -10.93
N LYS A 123 -0.55 13.98 -10.90
CA LYS A 123 -1.29 14.12 -12.16
C LYS A 123 -0.90 15.50 -12.70
N SER A 124 0.37 15.73 -12.99
CA SER A 124 0.73 17.00 -13.58
C SER A 124 0.23 16.99 -15.00
N ALA A 125 -0.77 17.84 -15.19
CA ALA A 125 -0.99 18.55 -16.43
C ALA A 125 0.20 19.49 -16.78
N ILE A 126 1.42 19.18 -16.33
CA ILE A 126 2.63 19.62 -16.99
C ILE A 126 2.93 18.50 -17.97
N LYS A 127 2.48 18.71 -19.21
CA LYS A 127 3.24 18.30 -20.38
C LYS A 127 4.69 18.79 -20.17
N SER A 128 5.48 18.08 -19.38
CA SER A 128 6.92 18.33 -19.36
C SER A 128 7.37 17.91 -20.74
N PHE A 129 8.05 18.83 -21.41
CA PHE A 129 8.28 18.92 -22.85
C PHE A 129 9.07 17.75 -23.47
N PHE A 130 9.20 16.63 -22.75
CA PHE A 130 9.62 15.32 -23.25
C PHE A 130 8.77 14.23 -22.59
N GLY A 131 7.63 13.90 -23.21
CA GLY A 131 7.00 12.60 -23.01
C GLY A 131 8.01 11.52 -23.40
N LYS A 132 8.75 10.99 -22.42
CA LYS A 132 9.69 9.91 -22.66
C LYS A 132 8.91 8.73 -23.25
N SER A 133 9.17 8.40 -24.51
CA SER A 133 8.54 7.30 -25.22
C SER A 133 8.59 6.02 -24.37
N ARG A 134 7.66 5.08 -24.57
CA ARG A 134 7.67 3.79 -23.84
C ARG A 134 9.05 3.13 -23.89
N GLN A 135 9.78 3.28 -25.00
CA GLN A 135 11.15 2.80 -25.15
C GLN A 135 12.11 3.43 -24.13
N VAL A 136 12.08 4.74 -23.91
CA VAL A 136 12.95 5.42 -22.93
C VAL A 136 12.62 4.97 -21.50
N GLN A 137 11.33 4.79 -21.17
CA GLN A 137 10.94 4.29 -19.85
C GLN A 137 11.43 2.85 -19.63
N LEU A 138 11.34 2.01 -20.66
CA LEU A 138 11.83 0.63 -20.61
C LEU A 138 13.36 0.56 -20.52
N LEU A 139 14.07 1.39 -21.28
CA LEU A 139 15.53 1.53 -21.19
C LEU A 139 15.95 2.02 -19.80
N LYS A 140 15.24 3.01 -19.22
CA LYS A 140 15.45 3.45 -17.85
C LYS A 140 15.24 2.30 -16.86
N TYR A 141 14.17 1.51 -17.02
CA TYR A 141 13.93 0.33 -16.17
C TYR A 141 15.08 -0.68 -16.25
N TYR A 142 15.54 -1.03 -17.46
CA TYR A 142 16.68 -1.93 -17.62
C TYR A 142 17.98 -1.33 -17.05
N TYR A 143 18.25 -0.06 -17.30
CA TYR A 143 19.42 0.64 -16.75
C TYR A 143 19.40 0.63 -15.22
N LEU A 144 18.29 1.04 -14.60
CA LEU A 144 18.16 1.03 -13.15
C LEU A 144 18.34 -0.37 -12.59
N ARG A 145 17.72 -1.38 -13.23
CA ARG A 145 17.89 -2.77 -12.84
C ARG A 145 19.34 -3.24 -12.88
N HIS A 146 20.13 -2.83 -13.87
CA HIS A 146 21.55 -3.18 -13.96
C HIS A 146 22.43 -2.35 -13.00
N LYS A 147 22.13 -1.06 -12.84
CA LYS A 147 22.86 -0.16 -11.92
C LYS A 147 22.61 -0.52 -10.45
N GLN A 148 21.40 -0.95 -10.10
CA GLN A 148 21.00 -1.32 -8.74
C GLN A 148 21.76 -2.55 -8.20
N ILE A 149 22.34 -3.38 -9.09
CA ILE A 149 23.27 -4.45 -8.73
C ILE A 149 24.57 -3.89 -8.13
N ILE A 150 24.94 -2.64 -8.45
CA ILE A 150 26.24 -2.04 -8.11
C ILE A 150 26.19 -1.25 -6.80
N ASP A 151 25.07 -0.58 -6.47
CA ASP A 151 24.97 0.28 -5.28
C ASP A 151 23.57 0.22 -4.62
N THR A 152 23.27 -0.92 -4.00
CA THR A 152 21.98 -1.16 -3.34
C THR A 152 21.82 -0.33 -2.06
N LYS A 153 22.91 -0.06 -1.32
CA LYS A 153 22.84 0.66 -0.04
C LYS A 153 22.52 2.14 -0.21
N ALA A 154 23.16 2.85 -1.14
CA ALA A 154 22.84 4.25 -1.38
C ALA A 154 21.41 4.41 -1.90
N TYR A 155 20.95 3.48 -2.73
CA TYR A 155 19.57 3.47 -3.24
C TYR A 155 18.54 3.27 -2.13
N VAL A 156 18.73 2.28 -1.25
CA VAL A 156 17.82 2.05 -0.11
C VAL A 156 17.80 3.25 0.84
N ASN A 157 18.96 3.87 1.11
CA ASN A 157 19.05 5.02 2.01
C ASN A 157 18.26 6.25 1.51
N GLN A 158 18.08 6.42 0.20
CA GLN A 158 17.26 7.52 -0.35
C GLN A 158 15.78 7.41 0.04
N TYR A 159 15.29 6.20 0.28
CA TYR A 159 13.91 5.93 0.73
C TYR A 159 13.82 5.69 2.24
N ASN A 160 14.94 5.83 2.96
CA ASN A 160 14.98 5.63 4.39
C ASN A 160 14.47 6.89 5.10
N HIS A 161 13.16 6.93 5.35
CA HIS A 161 12.50 7.99 6.10
C HIS A 161 12.43 7.71 7.61
N LYS A 162 13.31 6.87 8.17
CA LYS A 162 13.26 6.46 9.58
C LYS A 162 13.25 7.64 10.57
N THR A 163 13.98 8.71 10.27
CA THR A 163 14.01 9.93 11.10
C THR A 163 12.65 10.63 11.16
N TYR A 164 11.85 10.55 10.09
CA TYR A 164 10.48 11.07 10.05
C TYR A 164 9.52 10.09 10.74
N LEU A 165 9.60 8.80 10.41
CA LEU A 165 8.69 7.77 10.94
C LEU A 165 8.75 7.68 12.47
N PHE A 166 9.94 7.83 13.05
CA PHE A 166 10.17 7.80 14.49
C PHE A 166 10.56 9.17 15.06
N GLY A 167 10.17 10.25 14.38
CA GLY A 167 10.47 11.63 14.78
C GLY A 167 9.74 12.05 16.07
N LYS A 168 10.28 13.10 16.71
CA LYS A 168 9.59 13.80 17.79
C LYS A 168 8.85 15.00 17.24
N TYR A 169 7.59 15.15 17.63
CA TYR A 169 6.70 16.19 17.14
C TYR A 169 5.91 16.79 18.30
N HIS A 170 5.55 18.06 18.16
CA HIS A 170 4.69 18.79 19.09
C HIS A 170 3.83 19.74 18.26
N ASP A 171 2.54 19.83 18.57
CA ASP A 171 1.57 20.66 17.84
C ASP A 171 1.74 20.57 16.33
N ALA A 172 1.70 19.35 15.80
CA ALA A 172 2.05 19.05 14.40
C ALA A 172 0.90 18.37 13.65
N TYR A 173 0.74 18.72 12.38
CA TYR A 173 -0.12 18.05 11.43
C TYR A 173 0.72 17.28 10.41
N LEU A 174 0.58 15.95 10.41
CA LEU A 174 1.38 15.01 9.66
C LEU A 174 0.52 14.28 8.61
N GLY A 175 1.17 13.80 7.55
CA GLY A 175 0.51 13.06 6.47
C GLY A 175 1.27 11.80 6.12
N GLN A 176 0.58 10.90 5.40
CA GLN A 176 1.09 9.57 5.08
C GLN A 176 2.38 9.63 4.24
N LYS A 177 3.36 8.79 4.57
CA LYS A 177 4.59 8.63 3.76
C LYS A 177 4.72 7.27 3.09
N PHE A 178 3.96 6.27 3.54
CA PHE A 178 3.98 4.89 3.05
C PHE A 178 5.36 4.22 3.08
N SER A 179 6.28 4.76 3.89
CA SER A 179 7.70 4.40 3.83
C SER A 179 8.02 3.05 4.49
N PHE A 180 7.07 2.51 5.25
CA PHE A 180 7.20 1.21 5.90
C PHE A 180 7.33 0.01 4.93
N ILE A 181 7.01 0.23 3.65
CA ILE A 181 7.21 -0.77 2.59
C ILE A 181 8.68 -1.00 2.23
N PHE A 182 9.55 -0.03 2.51
CA PHE A 182 10.97 -0.06 2.15
C PHE A 182 11.82 -0.82 3.18
N ARG A 183 13.08 -1.08 2.87
CA ARG A 183 14.05 -1.66 3.80
C ARG A 183 14.56 -0.61 4.79
N ASP A 184 15.09 -1.08 5.92
CA ASP A 184 15.85 -0.29 6.90
C ASP A 184 15.11 0.93 7.52
N ASN A 185 13.78 0.97 7.41
CA ASN A 185 12.94 2.05 7.94
C ASN A 185 12.61 1.93 9.44
N GLY A 186 13.03 0.84 10.10
CA GLY A 186 12.80 0.61 11.53
C GLY A 186 11.46 -0.05 11.90
N ILE A 187 10.72 -0.63 10.95
CA ILE A 187 9.44 -1.33 11.18
C ILE A 187 9.53 -2.41 12.28
N GLU A 188 10.68 -3.06 12.44
CA GLU A 188 10.90 -4.08 13.48
C GLU A 188 10.64 -3.54 14.89
N GLN A 189 10.77 -2.23 15.12
CA GLN A 189 10.49 -1.60 16.41
C GLN A 189 9.01 -1.65 16.81
N ILE A 190 8.09 -1.82 15.86
CA ILE A 190 6.64 -1.83 16.07
C ILE A 190 6.00 -3.13 15.57
N LYS A 191 6.83 -4.13 15.23
CA LYS A 191 6.37 -5.38 14.62
C LYS A 191 5.38 -6.16 15.48
N ASP A 192 5.63 -6.25 16.79
CA ASP A 192 4.73 -6.97 17.69
C ASP A 192 3.36 -6.29 17.75
N ASP A 193 3.33 -4.96 17.74
CA ASP A 193 2.08 -4.18 17.71
C ASP A 193 1.35 -4.35 16.37
N ILE A 194 2.10 -4.38 15.25
CA ILE A 194 1.54 -4.68 13.92
C ILE A 194 0.87 -6.06 13.89
N LEU A 195 1.57 -7.11 14.37
CA LEU A 195 1.05 -8.48 14.34
C LEU A 195 -0.15 -8.67 15.27
N LYS A 196 -0.21 -7.95 16.39
CA LYS A 196 -1.39 -7.92 17.29
C LYS A 196 -2.56 -7.16 16.69
N SER A 197 -2.29 -6.12 15.91
CA SER A 197 -3.31 -5.23 15.36
C SER A 197 -3.94 -5.80 14.10
N PHE A 198 -3.16 -6.40 13.21
CA PHE A 198 -3.64 -6.90 11.92
C PHE A 198 -4.01 -8.38 11.96
N VAL A 199 -5.03 -8.68 12.78
CA VAL A 199 -5.65 -10.00 12.83
C VAL A 199 -6.91 -9.99 11.97
N PHE A 200 -6.86 -10.67 10.82
CA PHE A 200 -8.03 -10.77 9.95
C PHE A 200 -9.17 -11.55 10.62
N PRO A 201 -10.43 -11.19 10.34
CA PRO A 201 -11.57 -11.92 10.87
C PRO A 201 -11.60 -13.34 10.30
N GLU A 202 -12.24 -14.26 11.03
CA GLU A 202 -12.42 -15.63 10.57
C GLU A 202 -13.09 -15.67 9.19
N ILE A 203 -12.64 -16.60 8.34
CA ILE A 203 -13.26 -16.86 7.04
C ILE A 203 -14.51 -17.71 7.28
N LYS A 204 -15.69 -17.12 7.04
CA LYS A 204 -16.97 -17.79 7.25
C LYS A 204 -17.47 -18.53 6.01
N ASP A 205 -17.21 -17.98 4.83
CA ASP A 205 -17.69 -18.55 3.58
C ASP A 205 -16.93 -19.83 3.19
N GLU A 206 -17.66 -20.82 2.67
CA GLU A 206 -17.12 -22.14 2.33
C GLU A 206 -16.02 -22.05 1.27
N ARG A 207 -16.19 -21.17 0.27
CA ARG A 207 -15.27 -21.06 -0.87
C ARG A 207 -13.87 -20.62 -0.42
N ASN A 208 -13.79 -19.59 0.41
CA ASN A 208 -12.52 -19.12 0.96
C ASN A 208 -11.97 -20.10 2.02
N ARG A 209 -12.80 -20.81 2.79
CA ARG A 209 -12.33 -21.86 3.72
C ARG A 209 -11.65 -23.01 2.98
N GLN A 210 -12.27 -23.49 1.90
CA GLN A 210 -11.67 -24.51 1.03
C GLN A 210 -10.37 -24.02 0.39
N LEU A 211 -10.36 -22.77 -0.11
CA LEU A 211 -9.14 -22.19 -0.66
C LEU A 211 -8.04 -22.09 0.39
N ALA A 212 -8.32 -21.57 1.58
CA ALA A 212 -7.36 -21.46 2.67
C ALA A 212 -6.75 -22.83 3.04
N SER A 213 -7.56 -23.90 3.08
CA SER A 213 -7.07 -25.27 3.28
C SER A 213 -6.09 -25.69 2.16
N MET A 214 -6.45 -25.46 0.90
CA MET A 214 -5.57 -25.76 -0.25
C MET A 214 -4.27 -24.94 -0.24
N LEU A 215 -4.32 -23.67 0.15
CA LEU A 215 -3.13 -22.80 0.18
C LEU A 215 -2.10 -23.33 1.18
N ARG A 216 -2.56 -23.86 2.33
CA ARG A 216 -1.69 -24.43 3.36
C ARG A 216 -1.13 -25.80 2.98
N SER A 217 -1.92 -26.63 2.30
CA SER A 217 -1.54 -28.00 1.95
C SER A 217 -0.68 -28.11 0.68
N THR A 218 -0.58 -27.05 -0.12
CA THR A 218 0.20 -27.04 -1.37
C THR A 218 1.39 -26.10 -1.30
N ASN A 219 2.33 -26.22 -2.23
CA ASN A 219 3.38 -25.21 -2.43
C ASN A 219 2.82 -23.98 -3.15
N SER A 220 1.96 -23.27 -2.44
CA SER A 220 1.15 -22.16 -2.94
C SER A 220 1.98 -20.89 -3.13
N VAL A 221 1.78 -20.25 -4.27
CA VAL A 221 2.47 -19.02 -4.66
C VAL A 221 1.41 -17.99 -5.03
N ALA A 222 1.24 -16.95 -4.21
CA ALA A 222 0.41 -15.82 -4.58
C ALA A 222 1.09 -15.04 -5.71
N ILE A 223 0.37 -14.76 -6.80
CA ILE A 223 0.76 -13.76 -7.79
C ILE A 223 -0.22 -12.60 -7.68
N HIS A 224 0.23 -11.48 -7.11
CA HIS A 224 -0.55 -10.26 -7.04
C HIS A 224 -0.22 -9.35 -8.22
N ALA A 225 -1.12 -9.34 -9.22
CA ALA A 225 -0.97 -8.56 -10.43
C ALA A 225 -1.94 -7.37 -10.42
N ARG A 226 -1.48 -6.23 -9.88
CA ARG A 226 -2.25 -4.98 -9.88
C ARG A 226 -1.99 -4.16 -11.15
N ARG A 227 -2.91 -4.24 -12.12
CA ARG A 227 -2.87 -3.45 -13.35
C ARG A 227 -3.76 -2.23 -13.23
N GLY A 228 -5.07 -2.35 -13.05
CA GLY A 228 -6.09 -1.29 -13.10
C GLY A 228 -5.59 0.16 -13.14
N ASP A 229 -5.72 0.86 -12.02
CA ASP A 229 -5.28 2.24 -11.79
C ASP A 229 -3.74 2.42 -11.88
N MET A 230 -3.00 1.34 -11.63
CA MET A 230 -1.54 1.35 -11.53
C MET A 230 -0.82 1.18 -12.87
N LEU A 231 -1.52 0.78 -13.95
CA LEU A 231 -0.89 0.30 -15.18
C LEU A 231 -0.02 1.38 -15.83
N GLY A 232 -0.42 2.65 -15.73
CA GLY A 232 0.39 3.77 -16.20
C GLY A 232 1.79 3.84 -15.58
N ARG A 233 1.96 3.31 -14.36
CA ARG A 233 3.23 3.28 -13.60
C ARG A 233 3.89 1.90 -13.61
N THR A 234 3.11 0.82 -13.63
CA THR A 234 3.59 -0.55 -13.43
C THR A 234 3.72 -1.36 -14.73
N TRP A 235 3.30 -0.82 -15.89
CA TRP A 235 3.37 -1.55 -17.17
C TRP A 235 4.76 -2.11 -17.49
N VAL A 236 5.82 -1.41 -17.07
CA VAL A 236 7.21 -1.82 -17.26
C VAL A 236 7.53 -3.16 -16.60
N TYR A 237 6.84 -3.55 -15.53
CA TYR A 237 7.07 -4.85 -14.89
C TYR A 237 6.50 -6.00 -15.71
N TYR A 238 5.36 -5.77 -16.39
CA TYR A 238 4.75 -6.75 -17.27
C TYR A 238 5.58 -6.92 -18.55
N GLN A 239 6.00 -5.83 -19.18
CA GLN A 239 6.78 -5.91 -20.43
C GLN A 239 8.28 -6.16 -20.21
N GLY A 240 8.84 -5.66 -19.11
CA GLY A 240 10.26 -5.79 -18.76
C GLY A 240 10.64 -7.15 -18.19
N GLY A 241 9.71 -8.11 -18.15
CA GLY A 241 9.99 -9.51 -17.80
C GLY A 241 10.14 -9.82 -16.31
N TYR A 242 9.73 -8.91 -15.42
CA TYR A 242 9.79 -9.11 -13.96
C TYR A 242 9.10 -10.42 -13.56
N PHE A 243 7.83 -10.58 -13.92
CA PHE A 243 7.05 -11.76 -13.54
C PHE A 243 7.67 -13.06 -14.06
N LYS A 244 8.13 -13.08 -15.32
CA LYS A 244 8.79 -14.25 -15.91
C LYS A 244 10.03 -14.67 -15.13
N ARG A 245 10.84 -13.72 -14.66
CA ARG A 245 12.02 -13.99 -13.83
C ARG A 245 11.63 -14.47 -12.44
N ALA A 246 10.69 -13.81 -11.79
CA ALA A 246 10.20 -14.19 -10.46
C ALA A 246 9.59 -15.61 -10.46
N VAL A 247 8.75 -15.93 -11.44
CA VAL A 247 8.19 -17.27 -11.61
C VAL A 247 9.28 -18.30 -11.92
N SER A 248 10.25 -17.97 -12.78
CA SER A 248 11.37 -18.87 -13.06
C SER A 248 12.19 -19.16 -11.81
N TYR A 249 12.41 -18.17 -10.95
CA TYR A 249 13.11 -18.35 -9.69
C TYR A 249 12.32 -19.27 -8.75
N ILE A 250 11.02 -19.06 -8.58
CA ILE A 250 10.15 -19.93 -7.79
C ILE A 250 10.22 -21.37 -8.29
N LYS A 251 10.06 -21.60 -9.61
CA LYS A 251 10.11 -22.95 -10.20
C LYS A 251 11.45 -23.67 -9.99
N LYS A 252 12.53 -22.95 -9.69
CA LYS A 252 13.85 -23.53 -9.40
C LYS A 252 14.05 -23.89 -7.93
N HIS A 253 13.30 -23.28 -7.02
CA HIS A 253 13.50 -23.40 -5.57
C HIS A 253 12.30 -23.99 -4.82
N VAL A 254 11.18 -24.18 -5.51
CA VAL A 254 9.93 -24.69 -4.94
C VAL A 254 9.47 -25.83 -5.81
N ASP A 255 9.32 -27.00 -5.20
CA ASP A 255 8.83 -28.19 -5.89
C ASP A 255 7.33 -28.07 -6.19
N SER A 256 6.93 -28.42 -7.40
CA SER A 256 5.53 -28.46 -7.86
C SER A 256 4.66 -27.26 -7.40
N PRO A 257 5.08 -26.01 -7.72
CA PRO A 257 4.38 -24.82 -7.23
C PRO A 257 2.98 -24.70 -7.84
N VAL A 258 2.04 -24.22 -7.03
CA VAL A 258 0.67 -23.87 -7.49
C VAL A 258 0.52 -22.37 -7.45
N PHE A 259 0.31 -21.75 -8.61
CA PHE A 259 0.21 -20.30 -8.74
C PHE A 259 -1.23 -19.82 -8.60
N TYR A 260 -1.48 -19.01 -7.58
CA TYR A 260 -2.78 -18.41 -7.27
C TYR A 260 -2.75 -16.92 -7.62
N PHE A 261 -3.51 -16.53 -8.63
CA PHE A 261 -3.61 -15.14 -9.08
C PHE A 261 -4.64 -14.37 -8.25
N PHE A 262 -4.18 -13.25 -7.68
CA PHE A 262 -4.98 -12.23 -7.04
C PHE A 262 -4.80 -10.93 -7.83
N CYS A 263 -5.89 -10.37 -8.35
CA CYS A 263 -5.84 -9.24 -9.27
C CYS A 263 -6.87 -8.19 -8.86
N ASP A 264 -6.58 -6.92 -9.18
CA ASP A 264 -7.59 -5.88 -9.08
C ASP A 264 -8.77 -6.14 -10.05
N PRO A 265 -9.95 -5.54 -9.79
CA PRO A 265 -11.11 -5.66 -10.66
C PRO A 265 -10.78 -5.32 -12.11
N GLY A 266 -11.09 -6.22 -13.04
CA GLY A 266 -10.83 -6.05 -14.49
C GLY A 266 -9.47 -6.57 -14.96
N SER A 267 -8.57 -6.98 -14.06
CA SER A 267 -7.23 -7.45 -14.42
C SER A 267 -7.12 -8.97 -14.58
N SER A 268 -8.02 -9.73 -13.97
CA SER A 268 -7.98 -11.20 -13.99
C SER A 268 -8.10 -11.79 -15.39
N GLU A 269 -9.04 -11.29 -16.20
CA GLU A 269 -9.24 -11.78 -17.58
C GLU A 269 -8.00 -11.53 -18.45
N TRP A 270 -7.40 -10.35 -18.31
CA TRP A 270 -6.15 -10.04 -19.02
C TRP A 270 -5.04 -11.01 -18.61
N CYS A 271 -4.87 -11.27 -17.30
CA CYS A 271 -3.83 -12.18 -16.82
C CYS A 271 -4.05 -13.61 -17.34
N MET A 272 -5.30 -14.09 -17.38
CA MET A 272 -5.66 -15.39 -17.95
C MET A 272 -5.29 -15.51 -19.43
N LYS A 273 -5.47 -14.43 -20.21
CA LYS A 273 -5.13 -14.37 -21.64
C LYS A 273 -3.63 -14.19 -21.91
N ASN A 274 -2.85 -13.74 -20.92
CA ASN A 274 -1.45 -13.34 -21.08
C ASN A 274 -0.50 -14.10 -20.14
N LEU A 275 -0.77 -15.38 -19.85
CA LEU A 275 0.05 -16.21 -18.96
C LEU A 275 1.54 -16.29 -19.39
N ASN A 276 1.82 -16.16 -20.69
CA ASN A 276 3.17 -16.11 -21.24
C ASN A 276 4.00 -14.93 -20.69
N ILE A 277 3.37 -13.82 -20.33
CA ILE A 277 4.03 -12.67 -19.69
C ILE A 277 4.60 -13.04 -18.32
N PHE A 278 3.94 -13.98 -17.63
CA PHE A 278 4.38 -14.52 -16.35
C PHE A 278 5.32 -15.71 -16.50
N GLY A 279 5.62 -16.17 -17.73
CA GLY A 279 6.38 -17.41 -17.93
C GLY A 279 5.60 -18.67 -17.55
N LEU A 280 4.28 -18.62 -17.67
CA LEU A 280 3.36 -19.71 -17.31
C LEU A 280 2.57 -20.20 -18.53
N THR A 281 2.20 -21.49 -18.53
CA THR A 281 1.29 -22.08 -19.53
C THR A 281 0.29 -23.03 -18.87
N LYS A 282 -0.97 -23.05 -19.34
CA LYS A 282 -2.04 -23.88 -18.76
C LYS A 282 -1.74 -25.38 -18.78
N ASN A 283 -0.94 -25.85 -19.73
CA ASN A 283 -0.68 -27.28 -19.93
C ASN A 283 0.49 -27.80 -19.08
N ARG A 284 1.33 -26.91 -18.52
CA ARG A 284 2.52 -27.30 -17.76
C ARG A 284 2.51 -26.82 -16.31
N ASP A 285 1.67 -25.85 -16.00
CA ASP A 285 1.67 -25.19 -14.71
C ASP A 285 0.31 -25.29 -14.02
N ASN A 286 0.34 -25.50 -12.71
CA ASN A 286 -0.87 -25.48 -11.88
C ASN A 286 -1.24 -24.02 -11.57
N ILE A 287 -2.29 -23.52 -12.21
CA ILE A 287 -2.69 -22.12 -12.14
C ILE A 287 -4.14 -22.00 -11.69
N LYS A 288 -4.40 -21.17 -10.68
CA LYS A 288 -5.73 -20.87 -10.15
C LYS A 288 -5.93 -19.36 -10.08
N PHE A 289 -7.15 -18.90 -10.32
CA PHE A 289 -7.51 -17.47 -10.25
C PHE A 289 -8.54 -17.26 -9.14
N VAL A 290 -8.26 -16.31 -8.26
CA VAL A 290 -9.17 -15.85 -7.22
C VAL A 290 -9.83 -14.57 -7.72
N THR A 291 -11.14 -14.62 -7.98
CA THR A 291 -11.88 -13.54 -8.68
C THR A 291 -13.20 -13.16 -8.02
N TRP A 292 -13.49 -13.72 -6.85
CA TRP A 292 -14.79 -13.61 -6.20
C TRP A 292 -14.83 -12.65 -5.01
N ASN A 293 -13.68 -12.35 -4.39
CA ASN A 293 -13.61 -11.36 -3.30
C ASN A 293 -13.63 -9.96 -3.91
N LYS A 294 -14.66 -9.16 -3.61
CA LYS A 294 -14.88 -7.83 -4.21
C LYS A 294 -15.46 -6.87 -3.19
N GLY A 295 -15.33 -5.57 -3.45
CA GLY A 295 -15.87 -4.51 -2.58
C GLY A 295 -15.39 -4.69 -1.14
N ASN A 296 -16.33 -4.70 -0.19
CA ASN A 296 -16.06 -4.87 1.24
C ASN A 296 -15.35 -6.19 1.61
N ASP A 297 -15.38 -7.20 0.75
CA ASP A 297 -14.68 -8.48 0.95
C ASP A 297 -13.30 -8.51 0.29
N SER A 298 -12.85 -7.44 -0.38
CA SER A 298 -11.56 -7.45 -1.10
C SER A 298 -10.38 -7.73 -0.16
N PHE A 299 -10.46 -7.37 1.14
CA PHE A 299 -9.44 -7.70 2.14
C PHE A 299 -9.21 -9.22 2.27
N ARG A 300 -10.19 -10.06 1.91
CA ARG A 300 -10.06 -11.52 1.90
C ARG A 300 -8.97 -11.99 0.94
N ASP A 301 -8.75 -11.29 -0.16
CA ASP A 301 -7.61 -11.59 -1.05
C ASP A 301 -6.29 -11.36 -0.33
N MET A 302 -6.14 -10.28 0.43
CA MET A 302 -4.93 -10.05 1.24
C MET A 302 -4.74 -11.12 2.31
N GLN A 303 -5.83 -11.52 2.99
CA GLN A 303 -5.83 -12.60 3.98
C GLN A 303 -5.44 -13.95 3.37
N LEU A 304 -5.93 -14.26 2.17
CA LEU A 304 -5.57 -15.51 1.48
C LEU A 304 -4.13 -15.46 0.97
N MET A 305 -3.68 -14.31 0.47
CA MET A 305 -2.29 -14.10 0.08
C MET A 305 -1.31 -14.33 1.25
N SER A 306 -1.68 -13.99 2.48
CA SER A 306 -0.86 -14.26 3.67
C SER A 306 -0.87 -15.73 4.10
N TYR A 307 -1.82 -16.54 3.60
CA TYR A 307 -1.82 -18.00 3.79
C TYR A 307 -1.05 -18.76 2.71
N CYS A 308 -0.65 -18.11 1.62
CA CYS A 308 0.22 -18.72 0.63
C CYS A 308 1.61 -18.99 1.23
N LYS A 309 2.36 -19.98 0.70
CA LYS A 309 3.74 -20.24 1.15
C LYS A 309 4.75 -19.25 0.58
N HIS A 310 4.50 -18.71 -0.62
CA HIS A 310 5.37 -17.74 -1.30
C HIS A 310 4.52 -16.64 -1.98
N ASN A 311 5.14 -15.50 -2.32
CA ASN A 311 4.44 -14.36 -2.90
C ASN A 311 5.27 -13.70 -4.02
N ILE A 312 4.65 -13.42 -5.16
CA ILE A 312 5.16 -12.55 -6.22
C ILE A 312 4.21 -11.36 -6.31
N ILE A 313 4.69 -10.16 -6.02
CA ILE A 313 3.84 -8.97 -5.91
C ILE A 313 4.36 -7.83 -6.79
N THR A 314 3.48 -6.92 -7.21
CA THR A 314 3.86 -5.63 -7.80
C THR A 314 4.12 -4.58 -6.72
N ASN A 315 4.57 -3.38 -7.12
CA ASN A 315 4.67 -2.21 -6.24
C ASN A 315 3.28 -1.72 -5.81
N SER A 316 2.72 -2.38 -4.80
CA SER A 316 1.40 -2.11 -4.23
C SER A 316 1.42 -2.45 -2.74
N SER A 317 1.04 -1.51 -1.89
CA SER A 317 0.91 -1.72 -0.43
C SER A 317 0.00 -2.90 -0.10
N PHE A 318 -1.11 -3.06 -0.82
CA PHE A 318 -2.01 -4.22 -0.66
C PHE A 318 -1.29 -5.57 -0.86
N GLY A 319 -0.47 -5.68 -1.91
CA GLY A 319 0.26 -6.90 -2.18
C GLY A 319 1.40 -7.10 -1.18
N TRP A 320 2.05 -6.01 -0.79
CA TRP A 320 3.10 -6.04 0.21
C TRP A 320 2.59 -6.53 1.57
N TRP A 321 1.42 -6.08 2.03
CA TRP A 321 0.83 -6.60 3.26
C TRP A 321 0.49 -8.08 3.19
N GLY A 322 -0.05 -8.56 2.07
CA GLY A 322 -0.26 -10.00 1.86
C GLY A 322 1.04 -10.81 1.93
N ALA A 323 2.17 -10.25 1.50
CA ALA A 323 3.49 -10.90 1.59
C ALA A 323 4.18 -10.71 2.96
N TYR A 324 3.98 -9.56 3.61
CA TYR A 324 4.58 -9.23 4.90
C TYR A 324 3.94 -10.07 6.01
N LEU A 325 2.60 -10.18 6.01
CA LEU A 325 1.83 -10.98 6.97
C LEU A 325 1.89 -12.49 6.70
N ASN A 326 2.52 -12.92 5.61
CA ASN A 326 2.84 -14.33 5.42
C ASN A 326 3.85 -14.78 6.48
N THR A 327 3.43 -15.69 7.36
CA THR A 327 4.25 -16.16 8.49
C THR A 327 5.12 -17.36 8.17
N ASN A 328 5.10 -17.88 6.94
CA ASN A 328 5.99 -18.96 6.53
C ASN A 328 7.46 -18.51 6.66
N PRO A 329 8.30 -19.15 7.50
CA PRO A 329 9.71 -18.76 7.65
C PRO A 329 10.51 -18.99 6.37
N ASP A 330 10.13 -19.98 5.55
CA ASP A 330 10.78 -20.33 4.29
C ASP A 330 10.16 -19.59 3.09
N LYS A 331 9.42 -18.49 3.33
CA LYS A 331 8.75 -17.76 2.26
C LYS A 331 9.75 -17.17 1.29
N ILE A 332 9.36 -17.21 0.02
CA ILE A 332 10.03 -16.48 -1.06
C ILE A 332 9.07 -15.37 -1.45
N THR A 333 9.45 -14.14 -1.16
CA THR A 333 8.74 -12.93 -1.59
C THR A 333 9.53 -12.21 -2.67
N CYS A 334 8.90 -12.02 -3.84
CA CYS A 334 9.47 -11.37 -5.01
C CYS A 334 8.81 -10.00 -5.21
N THR A 335 9.60 -8.93 -5.39
CA THR A 335 9.15 -7.59 -5.79
C THR A 335 9.92 -7.09 -7.01
N PRO A 336 9.38 -6.15 -7.82
CA PRO A 336 10.11 -5.58 -8.95
C PRO A 336 11.10 -4.49 -8.53
N ASP A 337 11.02 -4.03 -7.28
CA ASP A 337 11.84 -2.95 -6.72
C ASP A 337 12.71 -3.47 -5.57
N TRP A 338 14.00 -3.16 -5.62
CA TRP A 338 15.01 -3.54 -4.61
C TRP A 338 14.85 -2.80 -3.29
N ALA A 339 14.27 -1.61 -3.30
CA ALA A 339 14.08 -0.84 -2.07
C ALA A 339 13.02 -1.49 -1.15
N TYR A 340 12.15 -2.32 -1.70
CA TYR A 340 11.05 -2.94 -0.95
C TYR A 340 11.59 -3.99 0.03
N ASN A 341 10.94 -4.09 1.18
CA ASN A 341 11.21 -5.13 2.14
C ASN A 341 10.59 -6.47 1.66
N SER A 342 11.39 -7.26 0.96
CA SER A 342 11.07 -8.59 0.44
C SER A 342 12.34 -9.45 0.38
N THR A 343 12.21 -10.76 0.19
CA THR A 343 13.38 -11.67 0.16
C THR A 343 14.16 -11.60 -1.15
N ASN A 344 13.49 -11.27 -2.27
CA ASN A 344 14.04 -11.36 -3.62
C ASN A 344 13.49 -10.25 -4.53
N HIS A 345 14.28 -9.87 -5.54
CA HIS A 345 13.96 -8.79 -6.48
C HIS A 345 14.34 -9.17 -7.90
N PHE A 346 13.54 -8.77 -8.90
CA PHE A 346 13.74 -9.23 -10.28
C PHE A 346 13.67 -8.19 -11.40
#